data_AF-A0AAV6J4K6-F1
#
_entry.id   AF-A0AAV6J4K6-F1
#
_cell.length_a   1.000
_cell.length_b   1.000
_cell.length_c   1.000
_cell.angle_alpha   90.00
_cell.angle_beta   90.00
_cell.angle_gamma   90.00
#
_symmetry.space_group_name_H-M   'P 1'
#
loop_
_entity.id
_entity.type
_entity.pdbx_description
1 polymer ?
#
loop_
_entity_poly.entity_id
_entity_poly.type
_entity_poly.pdbx_seq_one_letter_code
_entity_poly.pdbx_strand_id
1 'polypeptide(L)'
;MSCSSSSGSSEEDEGIDSYRKGGYHAVRIGDSFNGGRYIAQRKLGWGQFSTVWLAYDVQSSRYVALKIMKSAPQFAQAALHEIEVLSAIADGDPSNSKCVVRLVDHFKHTGPNGQHLCMVLEFLGDSLLRLVKYNHYKGLQLNKVREICKCILIGLDFLHRELGIIHTDLKLENILLISTIDPGKDPIKSSLVPILERPEGNPNGGVTMSIVEKKLKRRAKRAVARISEGRDSMVGVRESPKSERCLDGIDMKCKVVDFGNACWDSKQFAEEIQTRQYRAPEVILRSGYSFSVDMWSFACIAFELATGEMMFTPKSGQGFTEDEVLYSSYTGSTMSHGYDNYDRSPCLENDHLALMMELLGKMPRKIAIGGALSKDYFDRHGDLKRIRRLKYLSLDRLLINKYKFSETDAVEFAAFLSPLLDFAPEKRPTAQQCLQDPWINFRNLTLNKAKSESSIEKVGVGMGKLQIKVGK
;
A
#
# COMPACT_ATOMS: atom_id res chain seq x y z
N MET A 1 -23.65 -4.56 16.14
CA MET A 1 -24.07 -5.38 14.99
C MET A 1 -22.91 -6.28 14.60
N SER A 2 -23.20 -7.56 14.41
CA SER A 2 -22.29 -8.59 13.92
C SER A 2 -21.54 -8.13 12.67
N CYS A 3 -20.22 -8.00 12.77
CA CYS A 3 -19.35 -7.81 11.63
C CYS A 3 -19.39 -9.08 10.79
N SER A 4 -20.32 -9.10 9.83
CA SER A 4 -20.32 -10.10 8.77
C SER A 4 -19.01 -9.96 8.01
N SER A 5 -18.15 -10.96 8.19
CA SER A 5 -17.21 -11.41 7.18
C SER A 5 -17.95 -11.48 5.84
N SER A 6 -17.69 -10.52 4.95
CA SER A 6 -18.08 -10.66 3.56
C SER A 6 -17.13 -11.68 2.92
N SER A 7 -17.47 -12.95 3.12
CA SER A 7 -17.13 -14.02 2.20
C SER A 7 -17.82 -13.69 0.87
N GLY A 8 -17.08 -13.19 -0.12
CA GLY A 8 -17.67 -12.96 -1.42
C GLY A 8 -16.70 -12.36 -2.43
N SER A 9 -16.34 -13.15 -3.43
CA SER A 9 -16.00 -12.63 -4.75
C SER A 9 -17.17 -11.77 -5.27
N SER A 10 -17.08 -10.46 -5.11
CA SER A 10 -17.85 -9.49 -5.87
C SER A 10 -16.99 -8.25 -6.02
N GLU A 11 -16.52 -8.02 -7.24
CA GLU A 11 -16.25 -6.66 -7.72
C GLU A 11 -17.51 -5.85 -7.44
N GLU A 12 -17.49 -5.07 -6.37
CA GLU A 12 -18.50 -4.03 -6.15
C GLU A 12 -18.32 -3.04 -7.30
N ASP A 13 -19.35 -2.96 -8.14
CA ASP A 13 -19.42 -2.02 -9.25
C ASP A 13 -19.66 -0.61 -8.68
N GLU A 14 -19.24 0.45 -9.38
CA GLU A 14 -19.18 1.83 -8.84
C GLU A 14 -20.57 2.47 -8.58
N GLY A 15 -21.62 1.69 -8.78
CA GLY A 15 -23.01 2.12 -8.88
C GLY A 15 -23.24 2.88 -10.19
N ILE A 16 -24.25 2.46 -10.95
CA ILE A 16 -24.67 3.17 -12.18
C ILE A 16 -25.03 4.63 -11.86
N ASP A 17 -25.55 4.90 -10.66
CA ASP A 17 -25.97 6.23 -10.21
C ASP A 17 -24.83 7.26 -10.15
N SER A 18 -23.59 6.79 -10.07
CA SER A 18 -22.40 7.66 -10.07
C SER A 18 -22.03 8.17 -11.47
N TYR A 19 -22.57 7.58 -12.54
CA TYR A 19 -22.35 7.97 -13.94
C TYR A 19 -23.38 9.03 -14.38
N ARG A 20 -23.31 10.20 -13.75
CA ARG A 20 -24.22 11.33 -13.98
C ARG A 20 -23.44 12.63 -14.16
N LYS A 21 -24.12 13.74 -14.47
CA LYS A 21 -23.51 15.08 -14.49
C LYS A 21 -22.79 15.37 -13.16
N GLY A 22 -21.51 15.75 -13.24
CA GLY A 22 -20.62 15.93 -12.08
C GLY A 22 -19.97 14.64 -11.56
N GLY A 23 -20.40 13.47 -12.04
CA GLY A 23 -19.93 12.15 -11.62
C GLY A 23 -18.82 11.59 -12.53
N TYR A 24 -18.78 10.26 -12.66
CA TYR A 24 -17.80 9.56 -13.50
C TYR A 24 -18.03 9.79 -14.99
N HIS A 25 -16.98 9.62 -15.79
CA HIS A 25 -17.07 9.56 -17.24
C HIS A 25 -17.28 8.11 -17.70
N ALA A 26 -18.24 7.86 -18.59
CA ALA A 26 -18.48 6.53 -19.13
C ALA A 26 -17.50 6.23 -20.28
N VAL A 27 -16.52 5.36 -20.02
CA VAL A 27 -15.49 4.94 -20.99
C VAL A 27 -15.83 3.57 -21.57
N ARG A 28 -15.58 3.40 -22.86
CA ARG A 28 -15.63 2.13 -23.59
C ARG A 28 -14.26 1.77 -24.16
N ILE A 29 -14.06 0.47 -24.39
CA ILE A 29 -12.88 -0.02 -25.09
C ILE A 29 -12.86 0.57 -26.50
N GLY A 30 -11.70 1.08 -26.92
CA GLY A 30 -11.51 1.79 -28.19
C GLY A 30 -11.90 3.26 -28.16
N ASP A 31 -12.31 3.83 -27.01
CA ASP A 31 -12.51 5.27 -26.89
C ASP A 31 -11.17 6.01 -26.99
N SER A 32 -11.17 7.12 -27.73
CA SER A 32 -10.02 7.96 -27.98
C SER A 32 -10.02 9.20 -27.09
N PHE A 33 -8.84 9.53 -26.55
CA PHE A 33 -8.62 10.69 -25.70
C PHE A 33 -7.45 11.53 -26.22
N ASN A 34 -7.48 12.83 -25.90
CA ASN A 34 -6.49 13.83 -26.30
C ASN A 34 -6.15 13.80 -27.80
N GLY A 35 -7.15 14.04 -28.66
CA GLY A 35 -6.95 14.10 -30.11
C GLY A 35 -6.60 12.74 -30.76
N GLY A 36 -6.95 11.62 -30.13
CA GLY A 36 -6.63 10.28 -30.66
C GLY A 36 -5.32 9.70 -30.14
N ARG A 37 -4.59 10.41 -29.29
CA ARG A 37 -3.31 9.93 -28.75
C ARG A 37 -3.46 8.71 -27.83
N TYR A 38 -4.48 8.70 -26.97
CA TYR A 38 -4.67 7.65 -25.97
C TYR A 38 -5.92 6.84 -26.27
N ILE A 39 -5.76 5.53 -26.50
CA ILE A 39 -6.88 4.64 -26.83
C ILE A 39 -7.16 3.70 -25.66
N ALA A 40 -8.36 3.76 -25.09
CA ALA A 40 -8.75 2.95 -23.93
C ALA A 40 -8.82 1.46 -24.26
N GLN A 41 -8.21 0.62 -23.42
CA GLN A 41 -8.07 -0.82 -23.64
C GLN A 41 -8.93 -1.65 -22.67
N ARG A 42 -8.74 -1.43 -21.36
CA ARG A 42 -9.54 -2.06 -20.31
C ARG A 42 -9.48 -1.25 -19.03
N LYS A 43 -10.49 -1.40 -18.19
CA LYS A 43 -10.49 -0.78 -16.87
C LYS A 43 -9.48 -1.49 -15.95
N LEU A 44 -8.68 -0.71 -15.22
CA LEU A 44 -7.71 -1.20 -14.24
C LEU A 44 -8.30 -1.15 -12.82
N GLY A 45 -9.07 -0.11 -12.53
CA GLY A 45 -9.67 0.07 -11.22
C GLY A 45 -10.54 1.31 -11.16
N TRP A 46 -11.08 1.56 -9.97
CA TRP A 46 -11.86 2.74 -9.67
C TRP A 46 -11.75 3.06 -8.18
N GLY A 47 -12.04 4.32 -7.85
CA GLY A 47 -12.10 4.80 -6.48
C GLY A 47 -13.11 5.94 -6.38
N GLN A 48 -13.30 6.48 -5.18
CA GLN A 48 -14.36 7.47 -4.89
C GLN A 48 -14.37 8.69 -5.82
N PHE A 49 -13.23 9.07 -6.39
CA PHE A 49 -13.06 10.31 -7.15
C PHE A 49 -12.69 10.10 -8.63
N SER A 50 -12.36 8.89 -9.05
CA SER A 50 -11.84 8.64 -10.39
C SER A 50 -11.99 7.19 -10.84
N THR A 51 -11.96 6.99 -12.15
CA THR A 51 -11.74 5.67 -12.76
C THR A 51 -10.35 5.60 -13.38
N VAL A 52 -9.71 4.43 -13.36
CA VAL A 52 -8.38 4.23 -13.95
C VAL A 52 -8.47 3.16 -15.04
N TRP A 53 -7.95 3.49 -16.21
CA TRP A 53 -8.00 2.66 -17.41
C TRP A 53 -6.60 2.39 -17.95
N LEU A 54 -6.38 1.17 -18.43
CA LEU A 54 -5.26 0.88 -19.31
C LEU A 54 -5.58 1.57 -20.64
N ALA A 55 -4.65 2.38 -21.12
CA ALA A 55 -4.72 2.99 -22.44
C ALA A 55 -3.43 2.69 -23.21
N TYR A 56 -3.51 2.76 -24.53
CA TYR A 56 -2.36 2.69 -25.42
C TYR A 56 -2.05 4.09 -25.94
N ASP A 57 -0.84 4.58 -25.71
CA ASP A 57 -0.32 5.83 -26.29
C ASP A 57 0.24 5.54 -27.69
N VAL A 58 -0.46 5.99 -28.72
CA VAL A 58 -0.07 5.73 -30.11
C VAL A 58 1.18 6.50 -30.55
N GLN A 59 1.55 7.58 -29.84
CA GLN A 59 2.74 8.36 -30.19
C GLN A 59 4.01 7.71 -29.67
N SER A 60 3.99 7.22 -28.42
CA SER A 60 5.14 6.55 -27.81
C SER A 60 5.14 5.03 -28.00
N SER A 61 4.08 4.46 -28.57
CA SER A 61 3.87 3.02 -28.74
C SER A 61 3.95 2.24 -27.42
N ARG A 62 3.37 2.79 -26.35
CA ARG A 62 3.44 2.22 -24.99
C ARG A 62 2.09 2.18 -24.30
N TYR A 63 1.93 1.21 -23.41
CA TYR A 63 0.81 1.15 -22.48
C TYR A 63 1.00 2.14 -21.33
N VAL A 64 -0.09 2.83 -20.98
CA VAL A 64 -0.16 3.84 -19.92
C VAL A 64 -1.41 3.63 -19.06
N ALA A 65 -1.41 4.21 -17.85
CA ALA A 65 -2.59 4.28 -17.00
C ALA A 65 -3.26 5.65 -17.15
N LEU A 66 -4.48 5.68 -17.66
CA LEU A 66 -5.32 6.87 -17.81
C LEU A 66 -6.26 6.98 -16.60
N LYS A 67 -5.97 7.91 -15.69
CA LYS A 67 -6.81 8.26 -14.53
C LYS A 67 -7.74 9.40 -14.93
N ILE A 68 -9.05 9.19 -14.83
CA ILE A 68 -10.10 10.13 -15.24
C ILE A 68 -10.88 10.55 -13.99
N MET A 69 -10.79 11.83 -13.65
CA MET A 69 -11.43 12.40 -12.47
C MET A 69 -12.93 12.62 -12.70
N LYS A 70 -13.73 12.61 -11.63
CA LYS A 70 -15.13 13.07 -11.67
C LYS A 70 -15.20 14.54 -12.11
N SER A 71 -16.28 14.91 -12.78
CA SER A 71 -16.42 16.25 -13.40
C SER A 71 -16.98 17.34 -12.47
N ALA A 72 -17.41 17.01 -11.24
CA ALA A 72 -17.95 18.03 -10.34
C ALA A 72 -16.85 19.04 -9.95
N PRO A 73 -17.14 20.35 -9.93
CA PRO A 73 -16.15 21.39 -9.64
C PRO A 73 -15.42 21.23 -8.30
N GLN A 74 -16.11 20.70 -7.29
CA GLN A 74 -15.55 20.41 -5.97
C GLN A 74 -14.34 19.45 -6.00
N PHE A 75 -14.22 18.60 -7.02
CA PHE A 75 -13.09 17.68 -7.17
C PHE A 75 -11.94 18.27 -8.00
N ALA A 76 -12.18 19.38 -8.70
CA ALA A 76 -11.19 19.94 -9.62
C ALA A 76 -9.96 20.47 -8.90
N GLN A 77 -10.12 21.10 -7.74
CA GLN A 77 -8.99 21.65 -6.98
C GLN A 77 -8.07 20.52 -6.45
N ALA A 78 -8.64 19.45 -5.90
CA ALA A 78 -7.88 18.28 -5.47
C ALA A 78 -7.14 17.61 -6.64
N ALA A 79 -7.80 17.48 -7.80
CA ALA A 79 -7.19 16.93 -9.00
C ALA A 79 -6.04 17.81 -9.54
N LEU A 80 -6.20 19.14 -9.54
CA LEU A 80 -5.15 20.06 -9.97
C LEU A 80 -3.95 20.05 -9.01
N HIS A 81 -4.20 19.95 -7.71
CA HIS A 81 -3.17 19.78 -6.70
C HIS A 81 -2.39 18.47 -6.91
N GLU A 82 -3.08 17.36 -7.18
CA GLU A 82 -2.42 16.08 -7.51
C GLU A 82 -1.56 16.21 -8.78
N ILE A 83 -2.04 16.90 -9.82
CA ILE A 83 -1.27 17.16 -11.05
C ILE A 83 -0.02 18.00 -10.77
N GLU A 84 -0.11 19.00 -9.89
CA GLU A 84 1.02 19.85 -9.50
C GLU A 84 2.10 19.03 -8.79
N VAL A 85 1.71 18.21 -7.80
CA VAL A 85 2.61 17.28 -7.09
C VAL A 85 3.28 16.32 -8.07
N LEU A 86 2.49 15.68 -8.93
CA LEU A 86 2.97 14.69 -9.89
C LEU A 86 3.87 15.30 -10.98
N SER A 87 3.62 16.55 -11.39
CA SER A 87 4.49 17.28 -12.30
C SER A 87 5.85 17.55 -11.65
N ALA A 88 5.87 18.02 -10.40
CA ALA A 88 7.12 18.26 -9.66
C ALA A 88 7.95 16.97 -9.49
N ILE A 89 7.28 15.83 -9.24
CA ILE A 89 7.91 14.51 -9.20
C ILE A 89 8.54 14.14 -10.55
N ALA A 90 7.80 14.31 -11.65
CA ALA A 90 8.29 13.98 -12.99
C ALA A 90 9.47 14.86 -13.43
N ASP A 91 9.45 16.14 -13.07
CA ASP A 91 10.52 17.10 -13.35
C ASP A 91 11.77 16.85 -12.49
N GLY A 92 11.58 16.44 -11.23
CA GLY A 92 12.65 16.10 -10.30
C GLY A 92 13.34 14.75 -10.60
N ASP A 93 12.69 13.84 -11.33
CA ASP A 93 13.26 12.56 -11.77
C ASP A 93 13.06 12.31 -13.27
N PRO A 94 13.78 13.03 -14.16
CA PRO A 94 13.70 12.81 -15.61
C PRO A 94 14.06 11.38 -16.02
N SER A 95 14.89 10.71 -15.22
CA SER A 95 15.37 9.33 -15.44
C SER A 95 14.36 8.24 -15.06
N ASN A 96 13.32 8.59 -14.30
CA ASN A 96 12.31 7.68 -13.77
C ASN A 96 12.90 6.53 -12.92
N SER A 97 13.94 6.81 -12.14
CA SER A 97 14.71 5.84 -11.35
C SER A 97 14.41 5.87 -9.85
N LYS A 98 13.66 6.86 -9.35
CA LYS A 98 13.45 7.11 -7.91
C LYS A 98 12.31 6.33 -7.28
N CYS A 99 11.85 5.23 -7.89
CA CYS A 99 10.76 4.39 -7.33
C CYS A 99 9.47 5.15 -7.00
N VAL A 100 9.16 6.22 -7.73
CA VAL A 100 7.88 6.97 -7.66
C VAL A 100 7.24 6.97 -9.04
N VAL A 101 5.90 6.89 -9.09
CA VAL A 101 5.16 6.92 -10.35
C VAL A 101 5.38 8.21 -11.13
N ARG A 102 5.55 8.08 -12.44
CA ARG A 102 5.72 9.21 -13.34
C ARG A 102 4.42 9.65 -14.01
N LEU A 103 4.17 10.95 -13.95
CA LEU A 103 3.22 11.62 -14.84
C LEU A 103 3.82 11.80 -16.24
N VAL A 104 3.08 11.33 -17.23
CA VAL A 104 3.45 11.37 -18.65
C VAL A 104 2.77 12.55 -19.35
N ASP A 105 1.49 12.77 -19.06
CA ASP A 105 0.68 13.83 -19.66
C ASP A 105 -0.52 14.15 -18.75
N HIS A 106 -1.13 15.32 -18.93
CA HIS A 106 -2.42 15.65 -18.33
C HIS A 106 -3.23 16.55 -19.26
N PHE A 107 -4.54 16.35 -19.31
CA PHE A 107 -5.42 17.11 -20.20
C PHE A 107 -6.85 17.18 -19.66
N LYS A 108 -7.68 18.00 -20.31
CA LYS A 108 -9.12 18.07 -20.04
C LYS A 108 -9.88 17.31 -21.11
N HIS A 109 -10.83 16.47 -20.69
CA HIS A 109 -11.72 15.73 -21.59
C HIS A 109 -13.17 16.18 -21.38
N THR A 110 -13.83 16.62 -22.44
CA THR A 110 -15.25 16.98 -22.40
C THR A 110 -16.09 15.77 -22.75
N GLY A 111 -16.88 15.29 -21.78
CA GLY A 111 -17.81 14.19 -21.95
C GLY A 111 -19.25 14.58 -21.62
N PRO A 112 -20.21 13.64 -21.73
CA PRO A 112 -21.63 13.92 -21.46
C PRO A 112 -21.90 14.35 -20.01
N ASN A 113 -21.03 13.96 -19.08
CA ASN A 113 -21.17 14.24 -17.66
C ASN A 113 -20.43 15.52 -17.21
N GLY A 114 -19.77 16.24 -18.13
CA GLY A 114 -19.03 17.46 -17.86
C GLY A 114 -17.59 17.43 -18.36
N GLN A 115 -16.77 18.35 -17.86
CA GLN A 115 -15.33 18.39 -18.14
C GLN A 115 -14.59 17.59 -17.07
N HIS A 116 -13.81 16.61 -17.51
CA HIS A 116 -13.03 15.72 -16.66
C HIS A 116 -11.55 16.07 -16.78
N LEU A 117 -10.85 16.18 -15.65
CA LEU A 117 -9.40 16.22 -15.63
C LEU A 117 -8.87 14.80 -15.79
N CYS A 118 -7.91 14.62 -16.69
CA CYS A 118 -7.30 13.35 -17.01
C CYS A 118 -5.80 13.42 -16.74
N MET A 119 -5.27 12.38 -16.10
CA MET A 119 -3.84 12.17 -15.87
C MET A 119 -3.40 10.90 -16.58
N VAL A 120 -2.30 10.98 -17.31
CA VAL A 120 -1.66 9.83 -17.95
C VAL A 120 -0.41 9.50 -17.15
N LEU A 121 -0.44 8.35 -16.50
CA LEU A 121 0.65 7.83 -15.69
C LEU A 121 1.33 6.69 -16.44
N GLU A 122 2.59 6.40 -16.11
CA GLU A 122 3.20 5.15 -16.56
C GLU A 122 2.37 3.95 -16.09
N PHE A 123 2.29 2.90 -16.92
CA PHE A 123 1.62 1.67 -16.50
C PHE A 123 2.48 0.93 -15.45
N LEU A 124 1.83 0.55 -14.35
CA LEU A 124 2.38 -0.30 -13.29
C LEU A 124 1.49 -1.53 -13.12
N GLY A 125 2.03 -2.54 -12.45
CA GLY A 125 1.38 -3.80 -12.17
C GLY A 125 0.43 -3.77 -10.97
N ASP A 126 0.40 -4.87 -10.24
CA ASP A 126 -0.52 -5.07 -9.13
C ASP A 126 -0.05 -4.38 -7.85
N SER A 127 -1.00 -3.98 -7.00
CA SER A 127 -0.67 -3.41 -5.68
C SER A 127 -0.09 -4.45 -4.73
N LEU A 128 0.68 -3.99 -3.75
CA LEU A 128 1.19 -4.87 -2.70
C LEU A 128 0.04 -5.50 -1.88
N LEU A 129 -1.11 -4.83 -1.76
CA LEU A 129 -2.29 -5.44 -1.14
C LEU A 129 -2.74 -6.68 -1.93
N ARG A 130 -2.71 -6.61 -3.26
CA ARG A 130 -3.03 -7.76 -4.11
C ARG A 130 -1.98 -8.86 -3.99
N LEU A 131 -0.70 -8.51 -3.82
CA LEU A 131 0.38 -9.46 -3.57
C LEU A 131 0.17 -10.22 -2.25
N VAL A 132 -0.11 -9.52 -1.15
CA VAL A 132 -0.39 -10.14 0.15
C VAL A 132 -1.63 -11.04 0.08
N LYS A 133 -2.70 -10.58 -0.61
CA LYS A 133 -3.89 -11.40 -0.90
C LYS A 133 -3.56 -12.65 -1.72
N TYR A 134 -2.73 -12.51 -2.76
CA TYR A 134 -2.29 -13.62 -3.60
C TYR A 134 -1.50 -14.65 -2.79
N ASN A 135 -0.71 -14.18 -1.82
CA ASN A 135 0.02 -15.01 -0.85
C ASN A 135 -0.83 -15.46 0.35
N HIS A 136 -2.16 -15.31 0.28
CA HIS A 136 -3.09 -15.75 1.33
C HIS A 136 -2.77 -15.18 2.73
N TYR A 137 -2.26 -13.95 2.81
CA TYR A 137 -1.93 -13.28 4.07
C TYR A 137 -0.96 -14.08 4.97
N LYS A 138 -0.09 -14.91 4.39
CA LYS A 138 0.90 -15.71 5.15
C LYS A 138 2.20 -14.95 5.51
N GLY A 139 2.33 -13.70 5.07
CA GLY A 139 3.59 -12.96 5.11
C GLY A 139 4.57 -13.38 4.01
N LEU A 140 5.41 -12.45 3.58
CA LEU A 140 6.45 -12.64 2.58
C LEU A 140 7.77 -13.00 3.25
N GLN A 141 8.61 -13.74 2.51
CA GLN A 141 10.00 -13.97 2.93
C GLN A 141 10.75 -12.65 3.08
N LEU A 142 11.60 -12.52 4.11
CA LEU A 142 12.25 -11.24 4.46
C LEU A 142 13.18 -10.70 3.36
N ASN A 143 13.74 -11.54 2.50
CA ASN A 143 14.45 -11.10 1.31
C ASN A 143 13.57 -10.30 0.36
N LYS A 144 12.32 -10.73 0.11
CA LYS A 144 11.34 -10.03 -0.72
C LYS A 144 10.85 -8.75 -0.03
N VAL A 145 10.59 -8.81 1.29
CA VAL A 145 10.23 -7.63 2.10
C VAL A 145 11.32 -6.57 2.00
N ARG A 146 12.59 -6.96 2.14
CA ARG A 146 13.75 -6.05 2.04
C ARG A 146 13.87 -5.38 0.67
N GLU A 147 13.65 -6.13 -0.42
CA GLU A 147 13.67 -5.57 -1.78
C GLU A 147 12.56 -4.53 -1.98
N ILE A 148 11.34 -4.82 -1.51
CA ILE A 148 10.22 -3.87 -1.53
C ILE A 148 10.53 -2.65 -0.67
N CYS A 149 10.99 -2.84 0.57
CA CYS A 149 11.32 -1.76 1.50
C CYS A 149 12.38 -0.84 0.91
N LYS A 150 13.39 -1.39 0.23
CA LYS A 150 14.42 -0.59 -0.43
C LYS A 150 13.84 0.32 -1.52
N CYS A 151 12.92 -0.19 -2.35
CA CYS A 151 12.23 0.64 -3.35
C CYS A 151 11.41 1.76 -2.69
N ILE A 152 10.64 1.46 -1.64
CA ILE A 152 9.84 2.48 -0.93
C ILE A 152 10.75 3.55 -0.32
N LEU A 153 11.84 3.16 0.33
CA LEU A 153 12.79 4.10 0.92
C LEU A 153 13.50 4.98 -0.11
N ILE A 154 13.84 4.46 -1.30
CA ILE A 154 14.37 5.27 -2.40
C ILE A 154 13.35 6.35 -2.81
N GLY A 155 12.07 5.98 -2.92
CA GLY A 155 11.00 6.92 -3.22
C GLY A 155 10.81 7.99 -2.14
N LEU A 156 10.80 7.58 -0.87
CA LEU A 156 10.63 8.53 0.23
C LEU A 156 11.83 9.46 0.40
N ASP A 157 13.06 8.97 0.21
CA ASP A 157 14.25 9.82 0.24
C ASP A 157 14.18 10.94 -0.80
N PHE A 158 13.75 10.58 -2.02
CA PHE A 158 13.55 11.54 -3.10
C PHE A 158 12.44 12.55 -2.77
N LEU A 159 11.26 12.08 -2.36
CA LEU A 159 10.13 12.94 -2.01
C LEU A 159 10.47 13.92 -0.87
N HIS A 160 11.07 13.41 0.20
CA HIS A 160 11.34 14.18 1.41
C HIS A 160 12.50 15.14 1.22
N ARG A 161 13.66 14.65 0.78
CA ARG A 161 14.90 15.45 0.75
C ARG A 161 15.03 16.32 -0.50
N GLU A 162 14.65 15.79 -1.66
CA GLU A 162 14.85 16.50 -2.93
C GLU A 162 13.65 17.39 -3.29
N LEU A 163 12.42 17.01 -2.91
CA LEU A 163 11.20 17.74 -3.29
C LEU A 163 10.44 18.42 -2.13
N GLY A 164 10.70 18.03 -0.88
CA GLY A 164 9.95 18.56 0.27
C GLY A 164 8.47 18.15 0.29
N ILE A 165 8.15 16.99 -0.28
CA ILE A 165 6.79 16.43 -0.37
C ILE A 165 6.61 15.35 0.70
N ILE A 166 5.47 15.38 1.40
CA ILE A 166 5.01 14.35 2.34
C ILE A 166 3.88 13.58 1.66
N HIS A 167 3.93 12.25 1.63
CA HIS A 167 2.93 11.42 0.96
C HIS A 167 1.62 11.36 1.73
N THR A 168 1.69 11.26 3.06
CA THR A 168 0.58 11.30 4.03
C THR A 168 -0.44 10.15 3.98
N ASP A 169 -0.46 9.32 2.94
CA ASP A 169 -1.34 8.13 2.86
C ASP A 169 -0.63 6.87 2.36
N LEU A 170 0.53 6.55 2.93
CA LEU A 170 1.24 5.30 2.61
C LEU A 170 0.50 4.09 3.19
N LYS A 171 0.19 3.14 2.30
CA LYS A 171 -0.44 1.84 2.58
C LYS A 171 -0.17 0.87 1.43
N LEU A 172 -0.51 -0.41 1.61
CA LEU A 172 -0.25 -1.46 0.60
C LEU A 172 -0.96 -1.24 -0.75
N GLU A 173 -2.08 -0.52 -0.75
CA GLU A 173 -2.82 -0.12 -1.95
C GLU A 173 -2.04 0.89 -2.79
N ASN A 174 -1.27 1.75 -2.14
CA ASN A 174 -0.57 2.90 -2.74
C ASN A 174 0.90 2.58 -3.10
N ILE A 175 1.25 1.29 -3.14
CA ILE A 175 2.52 0.81 -3.66
C ILE A 175 2.22 -0.25 -4.74
N LEU A 176 2.65 0.00 -5.97
CA LEU A 176 2.44 -0.91 -7.10
C LEU A 176 3.74 -1.57 -7.53
N LEU A 177 3.68 -2.86 -7.84
CA LEU A 177 4.77 -3.57 -8.50
C LEU A 177 4.97 -3.00 -9.91
N ILE A 178 6.19 -3.07 -10.44
CA ILE A 178 6.46 -2.62 -11.83
C ILE A 178 5.86 -3.54 -12.89
N SER A 179 5.47 -4.77 -12.51
CA SER A 179 4.85 -5.75 -13.40
C SER A 179 3.73 -6.49 -12.69
N THR A 180 2.83 -7.10 -13.44
CA THR A 180 1.70 -7.84 -12.83
C THR A 180 2.18 -9.15 -12.20
N ILE A 181 1.48 -9.59 -11.15
CA ILE A 181 1.72 -10.87 -10.47
C ILE A 181 1.52 -12.03 -11.45
N ASP A 182 0.52 -11.92 -12.32
CA ASP A 182 0.23 -12.86 -13.39
C ASP A 182 0.83 -12.32 -14.71
N PRO A 183 1.92 -12.90 -15.23
CA PRO A 183 2.56 -12.41 -16.45
C PRO A 183 1.64 -12.44 -17.68
N GLY A 184 0.64 -13.33 -17.71
CA GLY A 184 -0.34 -13.41 -18.80
C GLY A 184 -1.31 -12.23 -18.82
N LYS A 185 -1.38 -11.46 -17.73
CA LYS A 185 -2.19 -10.23 -17.62
C LYS A 185 -1.36 -8.96 -17.78
N ASP A 186 -0.05 -9.10 -17.94
CA ASP A 186 0.87 -7.98 -18.14
C ASP A 186 0.79 -7.56 -19.62
N PRO A 187 0.32 -6.35 -19.96
CA PRO A 187 0.20 -5.93 -21.36
C PRO A 187 1.57 -5.83 -22.06
N ILE A 188 2.66 -5.65 -21.31
CA ILE A 188 4.02 -5.57 -21.84
C ILE A 188 4.59 -6.98 -22.03
N LYS A 189 4.47 -7.87 -21.03
CA LYS A 189 5.06 -9.22 -21.12
C LYS A 189 4.23 -10.19 -21.98
N SER A 190 2.91 -10.01 -22.05
CA SER A 190 2.02 -10.89 -22.84
C SER A 190 1.99 -10.57 -24.34
N SER A 191 2.71 -9.55 -24.81
CA SER A 191 2.64 -9.05 -26.20
C SER A 191 1.21 -8.74 -26.63
N LEU A 192 0.42 -8.14 -25.74
CA LEU A 192 -0.97 -7.77 -26.01
C LEU A 192 -1.00 -6.82 -27.20
N VAL A 193 -1.75 -7.18 -28.24
CA VAL A 193 -1.98 -6.29 -29.39
C VAL A 193 -2.99 -5.23 -28.98
N PRO A 194 -2.66 -3.93 -29.08
CA PRO A 194 -3.57 -2.87 -28.68
C PRO A 194 -4.78 -2.83 -29.63
N ILE A 195 -5.96 -2.62 -29.05
CA ILE A 195 -7.20 -2.38 -29.80
C ILE A 195 -7.16 -0.90 -30.21
N LEU A 196 -6.89 -0.64 -31.48
CA LEU A 196 -6.75 0.73 -32.03
C LEU A 196 -8.07 1.30 -32.56
N GLU A 197 -8.94 0.43 -33.07
CA GLU A 197 -10.24 0.81 -33.62
C GLU A 197 -11.37 0.27 -32.75
N ARG A 198 -12.49 0.99 -32.74
CA ARG A 198 -13.72 0.47 -32.15
C ARG A 198 -14.16 -0.74 -32.98
N PRO A 199 -14.40 -1.91 -32.37
CA PRO A 199 -14.93 -3.05 -33.11
C PRO A 199 -16.22 -2.65 -33.86
N GLU A 200 -16.21 -2.72 -35.19
CA GLU A 200 -17.39 -2.43 -36.01
C GLU A 200 -18.42 -3.56 -35.84
N GLY A 201 -19.53 -3.23 -35.18
CA GLY A 201 -20.62 -4.18 -34.92
C GLY A 201 -21.32 -3.90 -33.59
N ASN A 202 -22.65 -3.99 -33.61
CA ASN A 202 -23.58 -3.80 -32.50
C ASN A 202 -23.04 -4.24 -31.10
N PRO A 203 -23.03 -3.38 -30.04
CA PRO A 203 -22.44 -3.73 -28.73
C PRO A 203 -23.24 -4.72 -27.87
N ASN A 204 -24.27 -5.40 -28.37
CA ASN A 204 -24.86 -6.52 -27.62
C ASN A 204 -24.05 -7.83 -27.71
N GLY A 205 -22.85 -7.81 -28.31
CA GLY A 205 -22.03 -9.00 -28.55
C GLY A 205 -20.92 -9.32 -27.55
N GLY A 206 -20.66 -8.47 -26.55
CA GLY A 206 -19.85 -8.84 -25.38
C GLY A 206 -20.80 -9.18 -24.26
N VAL A 207 -20.98 -10.47 -23.96
CA VAL A 207 -21.99 -11.00 -23.01
C VAL A 207 -22.02 -10.21 -21.69
N THR A 208 -22.80 -9.14 -21.65
CA THR A 208 -23.44 -8.67 -20.43
C THR A 208 -24.56 -9.65 -20.21
N MET A 209 -24.21 -10.77 -19.60
CA MET A 209 -25.17 -11.75 -19.09
C MET A 209 -26.27 -10.94 -18.39
N SER A 210 -27.54 -11.13 -18.79
CA SER A 210 -28.64 -10.41 -18.14
C SER A 210 -28.59 -10.68 -16.62
N ILE A 211 -29.16 -9.83 -15.77
CA ILE A 211 -29.14 -10.06 -14.31
C ILE A 211 -29.70 -11.46 -13.98
N VAL A 212 -30.68 -11.93 -14.76
CA VAL A 212 -31.26 -13.28 -14.67
C VAL A 212 -30.23 -14.33 -15.04
N GLU A 213 -29.49 -14.11 -16.12
CA GLU A 213 -28.49 -15.02 -16.66
C GLU A 213 -27.22 -15.08 -15.79
N LYS A 214 -26.77 -13.95 -15.20
CA LYS A 214 -25.70 -13.91 -14.18
C LYS A 214 -26.13 -14.67 -12.93
N LYS A 215 -27.37 -14.45 -12.46
CA LYS A 215 -27.94 -15.20 -11.32
C LYS A 215 -28.05 -16.69 -11.64
N LEU A 216 -28.41 -17.05 -12.87
CA LEU A 216 -28.53 -18.44 -13.34
C LEU A 216 -27.15 -19.12 -13.41
N LYS A 217 -26.12 -18.47 -13.99
CA LYS A 217 -24.73 -18.99 -13.96
C LYS A 217 -24.17 -19.06 -12.54
N ARG A 218 -24.50 -18.12 -11.63
CA ARG A 218 -24.10 -18.20 -10.21
C ARG A 218 -24.80 -19.33 -9.48
N ARG A 219 -26.09 -19.55 -9.73
CA ARG A 219 -26.84 -20.70 -9.20
C ARG A 219 -26.29 -22.02 -9.75
N ALA A 220 -25.97 -22.09 -11.03
CA ALA A 220 -25.33 -23.26 -11.65
C ALA A 220 -23.95 -23.53 -11.05
N LYS A 221 -23.07 -22.53 -10.89
CA LYS A 221 -21.77 -22.69 -10.21
C LYS A 221 -21.92 -23.13 -8.75
N ARG A 222 -22.88 -22.59 -8.00
CA ARG A 222 -23.15 -23.00 -6.60
C ARG A 222 -23.77 -24.39 -6.52
N ALA A 223 -24.60 -24.78 -7.49
CA ALA A 223 -25.15 -26.14 -7.57
C ALA A 223 -24.05 -27.15 -7.91
N VAL A 224 -23.15 -26.83 -8.85
CA VAL A 224 -21.98 -27.67 -9.17
C VAL A 224 -21.03 -27.78 -7.97
N ALA A 225 -20.77 -26.69 -7.24
CA ALA A 225 -19.97 -26.70 -6.02
C ALA A 225 -20.61 -27.55 -4.89
N ARG A 226 -21.92 -27.50 -4.75
CA ARG A 226 -22.66 -28.35 -3.79
C ARG A 226 -22.70 -29.82 -4.22
N ILE A 227 -22.71 -30.11 -5.53
CA ILE A 227 -22.63 -31.47 -6.06
C ILE A 227 -21.22 -32.04 -5.93
N SER A 228 -20.17 -31.21 -6.02
CA SER A 228 -18.80 -31.64 -5.71
C SER A 228 -18.60 -31.87 -4.21
N GLU A 229 -19.11 -30.98 -3.34
CA GLU A 229 -19.06 -31.17 -1.88
C GLU A 229 -19.90 -32.37 -1.40
N GLY A 230 -20.98 -32.71 -2.11
CA GLY A 230 -21.81 -33.90 -1.83
C GLY A 230 -21.28 -35.22 -2.41
N ARG A 231 -20.22 -35.18 -3.25
CA ARG A 231 -19.55 -36.37 -3.79
C ARG A 231 -18.30 -36.77 -2.98
N ASP A 232 -17.75 -35.86 -2.18
CA ASP A 232 -16.63 -36.17 -1.28
C ASP A 232 -17.01 -37.10 -0.11
N SER A 233 -18.30 -37.35 0.11
CA SER A 233 -18.76 -38.33 1.09
C SER A 233 -18.86 -39.77 0.55
N MET A 234 -18.59 -40.03 -0.73
CA MET A 234 -18.58 -41.41 -1.25
C MET A 234 -17.74 -41.50 -2.53
N VAL A 235 -16.64 -42.27 -2.44
CA VAL A 235 -15.68 -42.68 -3.48
C VAL A 235 -14.47 -41.75 -3.65
N GLY A 236 -13.35 -42.21 -3.08
CA GLY A 236 -12.04 -41.58 -3.19
C GLY A 236 -11.56 -41.51 -4.64
N VAL A 237 -11.50 -40.29 -5.17
CA VAL A 237 -10.75 -39.95 -6.38
C VAL A 237 -9.79 -38.84 -5.98
N ARG A 238 -8.50 -39.07 -6.20
CA ARG A 238 -7.43 -38.11 -5.94
C ARG A 238 -7.72 -36.81 -6.68
N GLU A 239 -8.04 -35.74 -5.96
CA GLU A 239 -8.00 -34.38 -6.50
C GLU A 239 -6.59 -34.10 -7.02
N SER A 240 -6.48 -33.62 -8.25
CA SER A 240 -5.26 -33.01 -8.73
C SER A 240 -4.96 -31.77 -7.87
N PRO A 241 -3.73 -31.58 -7.37
CA PRO A 241 -3.43 -30.47 -6.48
C PRO A 241 -3.68 -29.16 -7.24
N LYS A 242 -4.52 -28.27 -6.71
CA LYS A 242 -4.50 -26.85 -7.09
C LYS A 242 -3.06 -26.41 -6.95
N SER A 243 -2.41 -26.01 -8.05
CA SER A 243 -1.01 -25.61 -8.03
C SER A 243 -0.81 -24.61 -6.89
N GLU A 244 0.10 -24.95 -5.98
CA GLU A 244 0.47 -24.06 -4.91
C GLU A 244 0.96 -22.77 -5.58
N ARG A 245 0.26 -21.66 -5.33
CA ARG A 245 0.58 -20.38 -5.97
C ARG A 245 1.94 -19.94 -5.48
N CYS A 246 2.97 -20.17 -6.28
CA CYS A 246 4.33 -19.82 -5.92
C CYS A 246 4.56 -18.32 -6.16
N LEU A 247 5.30 -17.68 -5.24
CA LEU A 247 5.77 -16.31 -5.39
C LEU A 247 7.06 -16.21 -6.22
N ASP A 248 7.57 -17.34 -6.73
CA ASP A 248 8.80 -17.38 -7.51
C ASP A 248 8.58 -16.79 -8.90
N GLY A 249 9.55 -16.01 -9.35
CA GLY A 249 9.49 -15.29 -10.64
C GLY A 249 8.70 -13.98 -10.61
N ILE A 250 8.05 -13.61 -9.50
CA ILE A 250 7.45 -12.27 -9.35
C ILE A 250 8.58 -11.27 -9.05
N ASP A 251 8.67 -10.21 -9.87
CA ASP A 251 9.58 -9.10 -9.62
C ASP A 251 9.06 -8.21 -8.49
N MET A 252 9.84 -8.07 -7.42
CA MET A 252 9.48 -7.31 -6.22
C MET A 252 9.73 -5.79 -6.36
N LYS A 253 10.33 -5.34 -7.47
CA LYS A 253 10.48 -3.90 -7.73
C LYS A 253 9.12 -3.23 -7.75
N CYS A 254 9.02 -2.11 -7.04
CA CYS A 254 7.78 -1.37 -6.88
C CYS A 254 8.00 0.14 -6.92
N LYS A 255 6.89 0.86 -7.00
CA LYS A 255 6.85 2.32 -6.96
C LYS A 255 5.73 2.83 -6.04
N VAL A 256 5.99 3.97 -5.40
CA VAL A 256 4.98 4.75 -4.66
C VAL A 256 4.04 5.43 -5.65
N VAL A 257 2.73 5.35 -5.40
CA VAL A 257 1.66 5.92 -6.24
C VAL A 257 0.63 6.64 -5.37
N ASP A 258 -0.30 7.34 -6.03
CA ASP A 258 -1.47 8.01 -5.45
C ASP A 258 -1.12 9.18 -4.52
N PHE A 259 -0.91 10.34 -5.16
CA PHE A 259 -0.50 11.58 -4.50
C PHE A 259 -1.69 12.52 -4.22
N GLY A 260 -2.93 12.01 -4.26
CA GLY A 260 -4.13 12.82 -4.03
C GLY A 260 -4.22 13.45 -2.63
N ASN A 261 -3.55 12.86 -1.65
CA ASN A 261 -3.46 13.36 -0.26
C ASN A 261 -2.09 13.97 0.09
N ALA A 262 -1.14 13.96 -0.84
CA ALA A 262 0.21 14.45 -0.58
C ALA A 262 0.21 15.97 -0.37
N CYS A 263 1.19 16.48 0.38
CA CYS A 263 1.35 17.92 0.59
C CYS A 263 2.83 18.31 0.64
N TRP A 264 3.12 19.58 0.42
CA TRP A 264 4.45 20.12 0.67
C TRP A 264 4.62 20.42 2.16
N ASP A 265 5.83 20.25 2.69
CA ASP A 265 6.16 20.60 4.08
C ASP A 265 5.83 22.07 4.40
N SER A 266 6.07 22.97 3.45
CA SER A 266 5.76 24.40 3.57
C SER A 266 4.26 24.73 3.47
N LYS A 267 3.42 23.77 3.07
CA LYS A 267 2.00 24.01 2.76
C LYS A 267 1.16 22.78 3.10
N GLN A 268 0.94 22.58 4.39
CA GLN A 268 0.08 21.54 4.94
C GLN A 268 -1.39 22.00 4.91
N PHE A 269 -2.29 21.16 4.40
CA PHE A 269 -3.71 21.52 4.19
C PHE A 269 -4.69 20.75 5.07
N ALA A 270 -4.27 19.59 5.59
CA ALA A 270 -5.10 18.70 6.38
C ALA A 270 -4.31 18.24 7.60
N GLU A 271 -4.87 18.45 8.78
CA GLU A 271 -4.35 17.84 10.00
C GLU A 271 -4.81 16.38 10.16
N GLU A 272 -5.82 15.97 9.39
CA GLU A 272 -6.34 14.60 9.36
C GLU A 272 -5.79 13.88 8.13
N ILE A 273 -4.72 13.13 8.36
CA ILE A 273 -4.02 12.38 7.34
C ILE A 273 -3.91 10.91 7.73
N GLN A 274 -3.37 10.11 6.81
CA GLN A 274 -3.13 8.68 6.94
C GLN A 274 -4.38 7.83 7.12
N THR A 275 -4.42 6.73 6.39
CA THR A 275 -5.33 5.63 6.68
C THR A 275 -5.06 5.08 8.08
N ARG A 276 -6.14 4.86 8.85
CA ARG A 276 -6.11 4.59 10.30
C ARG A 276 -5.02 3.62 10.76
N GLN A 277 -4.88 2.46 10.11
CA GLN A 277 -3.95 1.40 10.53
C GLN A 277 -2.47 1.76 10.36
N TYR A 278 -2.18 2.78 9.55
CA TYR A 278 -0.85 3.30 9.26
C TYR A 278 -0.62 4.68 9.88
N ARG A 279 -1.59 5.17 10.67
CA ARG A 279 -1.61 6.53 11.24
C ARG A 279 -0.65 6.65 12.43
N ALA A 280 0.18 7.68 12.39
CA ALA A 280 1.19 7.96 13.40
C ALA A 280 0.57 8.60 14.67
N PRO A 281 1.19 8.43 15.85
CA PRO A 281 0.67 8.94 17.11
C PRO A 281 0.55 10.48 17.12
N GLU A 282 1.47 11.21 16.50
CA GLU A 282 1.41 12.68 16.41
C GLU A 282 0.19 13.19 15.64
N VAL A 283 -0.32 12.41 14.68
CA VAL A 283 -1.52 12.71 13.91
C VAL A 283 -2.78 12.47 14.76
N ILE A 284 -2.82 11.38 15.53
CA ILE A 284 -3.91 11.10 16.49
C ILE A 284 -3.95 12.18 17.57
N LEU A 285 -2.78 12.56 18.10
CA LEU A 285 -2.66 13.54 19.17
C LEU A 285 -2.81 15.00 18.71
N ARG A 286 -2.76 15.26 17.39
CA ARG A 286 -2.73 16.61 16.80
C ARG A 286 -1.60 17.46 17.38
N SER A 287 -0.38 16.93 17.35
CA SER A 287 0.84 17.64 17.79
C SER A 287 1.64 18.27 16.64
N GLY A 288 1.05 18.34 15.44
CA GLY A 288 1.74 18.68 14.20
C GLY A 288 2.44 17.46 13.58
N TYR A 289 2.71 17.52 12.28
CA TYR A 289 3.35 16.45 11.54
C TYR A 289 4.39 16.97 10.55
N SER A 290 5.28 16.10 10.11
CA SER A 290 6.29 16.34 9.06
C SER A 290 6.59 15.00 8.35
N PHE A 291 7.70 14.90 7.63
CA PHE A 291 8.13 13.71 6.89
C PHE A 291 8.11 12.39 7.69
N SER A 292 8.27 12.48 9.02
CA SER A 292 8.28 11.36 9.97
C SER A 292 7.01 10.51 9.96
N VAL A 293 5.87 11.04 9.52
CA VAL A 293 4.61 10.28 9.45
C VAL A 293 4.66 9.21 8.37
N ASP A 294 5.30 9.50 7.24
CA ASP A 294 5.50 8.52 6.18
C ASP A 294 6.43 7.40 6.65
N MET A 295 7.44 7.72 7.47
CA MET A 295 8.36 6.73 8.04
C MET A 295 7.65 5.78 9.02
N TRP A 296 6.65 6.28 9.76
CA TRP A 296 5.80 5.43 10.60
C TRP A 296 4.91 4.49 9.76
N SER A 297 4.23 5.04 8.74
CA SER A 297 3.43 4.22 7.82
C SER A 297 4.26 3.17 7.09
N PHE A 298 5.49 3.52 6.70
CA PHE A 298 6.46 2.60 6.11
C PHE A 298 6.79 1.42 7.04
N ALA A 299 7.01 1.67 8.33
CA ALA A 299 7.25 0.59 9.30
C ALA A 299 6.04 -0.35 9.43
N CYS A 300 4.82 0.22 9.42
CA CYS A 300 3.58 -0.56 9.43
C CYS A 300 3.45 -1.44 8.16
N ILE A 301 3.77 -0.88 6.97
CA ILE A 301 3.82 -1.63 5.70
C ILE A 301 4.84 -2.77 5.76
N ALA A 302 6.06 -2.50 6.23
CA ALA A 302 7.12 -3.50 6.31
C ALA A 302 6.70 -4.68 7.21
N PHE A 303 6.10 -4.41 8.36
CA PHE A 303 5.54 -5.43 9.24
C PHE A 303 4.42 -6.23 8.58
N GLU A 304 3.48 -5.55 7.90
CA GLU A 304 2.36 -6.22 7.23
C GLU A 304 2.82 -7.10 6.08
N LEU A 305 3.84 -6.68 5.32
CA LEU A 305 4.46 -7.51 4.29
C LEU A 305 5.11 -8.75 4.89
N ALA A 306 5.80 -8.62 6.02
CA ALA A 306 6.52 -9.73 6.66
C ALA A 306 5.60 -10.73 7.35
N THR A 307 4.47 -10.27 7.90
CA THR A 307 3.58 -11.10 8.74
C THR A 307 2.26 -11.47 8.06
N GLY A 308 1.86 -10.70 7.04
CA GLY A 308 0.54 -10.79 6.40
C GLY A 308 -0.59 -10.13 7.19
N GLU A 309 -0.30 -9.53 8.35
CA GLU A 309 -1.26 -8.87 9.22
C GLU A 309 -0.90 -7.40 9.46
N MET A 310 -1.92 -6.54 9.54
CA MET A 310 -1.73 -5.14 9.93
C MET A 310 -1.17 -5.04 11.36
N MET A 311 -0.16 -4.19 11.56
CA MET A 311 0.51 -3.99 12.85
C MET A 311 -0.46 -3.50 13.93
N PHE A 312 -1.30 -2.52 13.60
CA PHE A 312 -2.29 -1.96 14.50
C PHE A 312 -3.70 -2.08 13.92
N THR A 313 -4.57 -2.81 14.62
CA THR A 313 -5.97 -3.04 14.22
C THR A 313 -6.92 -2.62 15.33
N PRO A 314 -7.11 -1.30 15.55
CA PRO A 314 -7.95 -0.80 16.63
C PRO A 314 -9.40 -1.26 16.47
N LYS A 315 -10.04 -1.63 17.59
CA LYS A 315 -11.43 -2.11 17.65
C LYS A 315 -12.25 -1.26 18.61
N SER A 316 -13.49 -0.96 18.23
CA SER A 316 -14.43 -0.30 19.13
C SER A 316 -14.85 -1.28 20.22
N GLY A 317 -14.70 -0.87 21.49
CA GLY A 317 -15.26 -1.60 22.64
C GLY A 317 -14.29 -2.19 23.65
N GLN A 318 -12.96 -2.10 23.46
CA GLN A 318 -12.03 -2.46 24.55
C GLN A 318 -12.03 -1.36 25.64
N GLY A 319 -12.62 -1.67 26.80
CA GLY A 319 -12.56 -0.80 27.99
C GLY A 319 -13.64 0.30 28.09
N PHE A 320 -14.69 0.23 27.26
CA PHE A 320 -15.83 1.17 27.28
C PHE A 320 -17.08 0.45 27.79
N THR A 321 -17.99 1.17 28.47
CA THR A 321 -19.28 0.63 28.87
C THR A 321 -20.23 0.50 27.66
N GLU A 322 -21.20 -0.42 27.70
CA GLU A 322 -22.16 -0.65 26.60
C GLU A 322 -22.91 0.63 26.23
N ASP A 323 -23.21 1.50 27.20
CA ASP A 323 -23.89 2.77 27.02
C ASP A 323 -23.05 3.80 26.22
N GLU A 324 -21.73 3.81 26.39
CA GLU A 324 -20.83 4.72 25.66
C GLU A 324 -20.65 4.31 24.19
N VAL A 325 -20.65 3.00 23.92
CA VAL A 325 -20.66 2.46 22.55
C VAL A 325 -21.99 2.82 21.86
N LEU A 326 -23.09 2.74 22.60
CA LEU A 326 -24.42 3.10 22.10
C LEU A 326 -24.55 4.61 21.82
N TYR A 327 -24.02 5.48 22.70
CA TYR A 327 -24.06 6.93 22.54
C TYR A 327 -23.25 7.43 21.32
N SER A 328 -22.08 6.82 21.05
CA SER A 328 -21.32 7.08 19.82
C SER A 328 -22.06 6.64 18.55
N SER A 329 -22.89 5.60 18.63
CA SER A 329 -23.72 5.14 17.50
C SER A 329 -24.98 6.00 17.28
N TYR A 330 -25.53 6.58 18.35
CA TYR A 330 -26.74 7.41 18.31
C TYR A 330 -26.45 8.84 17.83
N THR A 331 -25.33 9.44 18.26
CA THR A 331 -24.93 10.80 17.86
C THR A 331 -24.47 10.90 16.40
N GLY A 332 -24.04 9.80 15.78
CA GLY A 332 -23.78 9.74 14.33
C GLY A 332 -25.02 9.71 13.43
N SER A 333 -26.22 9.55 14.00
CA SER A 333 -27.47 9.33 13.24
C SER A 333 -28.30 10.59 12.98
N THR A 334 -27.91 11.74 13.53
CA THR A 334 -28.70 12.99 13.42
C THR A 334 -27.87 14.18 12.94
N MET A 335 -27.24 14.07 11.77
CA MET A 335 -27.05 15.20 10.83
C MET A 335 -26.78 14.66 9.42
N SER A 336 -27.67 14.99 8.50
CA SER A 336 -27.67 14.56 7.10
C SER A 336 -26.66 15.32 6.23
N HIS A 337 -25.38 15.31 6.60
CA HIS A 337 -24.28 15.82 5.77
C HIS A 337 -23.01 15.00 6.00
N GLY A 338 -22.55 14.30 4.95
CA GLY A 338 -21.16 13.83 4.82
C GLY A 338 -20.83 12.50 5.52
N TYR A 339 -20.51 11.49 4.73
CA TYR A 339 -19.86 10.25 5.16
C TYR A 339 -18.41 10.52 5.61
N ASP A 340 -18.19 11.10 6.80
CA ASP A 340 -16.83 11.26 7.36
C ASP A 340 -16.74 11.07 8.90
N ASN A 341 -17.85 11.01 9.64
CA ASN A 341 -17.79 11.04 11.12
C ASN A 341 -17.58 9.68 11.81
N TYR A 342 -17.60 8.55 11.09
CA TYR A 342 -17.32 7.24 11.70
C TYR A 342 -15.83 7.03 11.98
N ASP A 343 -14.94 7.75 11.30
CA ASP A 343 -13.48 7.61 11.49
C ASP A 343 -12.96 8.36 12.73
N ARG A 344 -13.83 9.06 13.45
CA ARG A 344 -13.47 9.83 14.65
C ARG A 344 -14.01 9.28 15.96
N SER A 345 -14.40 8.00 15.99
CA SER A 345 -14.87 7.42 17.25
C SER A 345 -13.72 7.44 18.27
N PRO A 346 -13.84 8.21 19.38
CA PRO A 346 -12.75 8.35 20.35
C PRO A 346 -12.33 7.01 20.94
N CYS A 347 -13.23 6.01 20.90
CA CYS A 347 -12.92 4.66 21.35
C CYS A 347 -11.91 3.93 20.47
N LEU A 348 -11.97 4.14 19.15
CA LEU A 348 -11.03 3.52 18.22
C LEU A 348 -9.63 4.12 18.36
N GLU A 349 -9.52 5.42 18.60
CA GLU A 349 -8.21 6.07 18.78
C GLU A 349 -7.58 5.77 20.14
N ASN A 350 -8.40 5.63 21.20
CA ASN A 350 -7.92 5.14 22.50
C ASN A 350 -7.32 3.74 22.38
N ASP A 351 -8.02 2.81 21.74
CA ASP A 351 -7.52 1.45 21.50
C ASP A 351 -6.26 1.49 20.62
N HIS A 352 -6.22 2.37 19.62
CA HIS A 352 -5.04 2.51 18.76
C HIS A 352 -3.80 2.94 19.54
N LEU A 353 -3.90 3.96 20.40
CA LEU A 353 -2.80 4.40 21.27
C LEU A 353 -2.40 3.33 22.28
N ALA A 354 -3.36 2.56 22.80
CA ALA A 354 -3.08 1.42 23.67
C ALA A 354 -2.26 0.34 22.95
N LEU A 355 -2.66 -0.06 21.74
CA LEU A 355 -1.93 -1.04 20.94
C LEU A 355 -0.49 -0.58 20.65
N MET A 356 -0.29 0.71 20.36
CA MET A 356 1.06 1.28 20.20
C MET A 356 1.87 1.14 21.49
N MET A 357 1.30 1.49 22.65
CA MET A 357 2.00 1.42 23.94
C MET A 357 2.25 -0.02 24.41
N GLU A 358 1.38 -0.97 24.09
CA GLU A 358 1.59 -2.39 24.38
C GLU A 358 2.80 -2.96 23.64
N LEU A 359 2.99 -2.55 22.38
CA LEU A 359 4.10 -3.03 21.55
C LEU A 359 5.41 -2.28 21.80
N LEU A 360 5.34 -0.95 21.98
CA LEU A 360 6.50 -0.06 21.98
C LEU A 360 6.88 0.44 23.38
N GLY A 361 6.08 0.11 24.40
CA GLY A 361 6.25 0.59 25.76
C GLY A 361 5.54 1.91 26.04
N LYS A 362 5.71 2.44 27.26
CA LYS A 362 5.02 3.65 27.70
C LYS A 362 5.44 4.85 26.85
N MET A 363 4.46 5.53 26.25
CA MET A 363 4.67 6.78 25.53
C MET A 363 5.32 7.83 26.46
N PRO A 364 6.41 8.50 26.05
CA PRO A 364 7.05 9.53 26.86
C PRO A 364 6.05 10.63 27.22
N ARG A 365 6.01 11.03 28.50
CA ARG A 365 5.02 11.99 29.01
C ARG A 365 4.92 13.25 28.16
N LYS A 366 6.06 13.83 27.75
CA LYS A 366 6.12 15.05 26.92
C LYS A 366 5.34 14.90 25.61
N ILE A 367 5.40 13.72 24.98
CA ILE A 367 4.65 13.41 23.77
C ILE A 367 3.18 13.19 24.12
N ALA A 368 2.90 12.33 25.11
CA ALA A 368 1.55 11.95 25.51
C ALA A 368 0.66 13.16 25.87
N ILE A 369 1.21 14.19 26.50
CA ILE A 369 0.47 15.40 26.91
C ILE A 369 0.69 16.61 25.98
N GLY A 370 1.46 16.45 24.90
CA GLY A 370 1.94 17.56 24.07
C GLY A 370 1.03 17.95 22.90
N GLY A 371 0.08 17.10 22.52
CA GLY A 371 -0.81 17.34 21.38
C GLY A 371 -2.11 18.05 21.77
N ALA A 372 -2.77 18.69 20.79
CA ALA A 372 -4.01 19.41 21.01
C ALA A 372 -5.16 18.50 21.52
N LEU A 373 -5.17 17.23 21.11
CA LEU A 373 -6.16 16.22 21.54
C LEU A 373 -5.65 15.33 22.68
N SER A 374 -4.44 15.55 23.20
CA SER A 374 -3.86 14.72 24.27
C SER A 374 -4.77 14.57 25.49
N LYS A 375 -5.51 15.63 25.84
CA LYS A 375 -6.42 15.62 27.01
C LYS A 375 -7.59 14.64 26.86
N ASP A 376 -7.91 14.19 25.65
CA ASP A 376 -9.02 13.26 25.43
C ASP A 376 -8.60 11.81 25.72
N TYR A 377 -7.31 11.51 25.62
CA TYR A 377 -6.75 10.17 25.76
C TYR A 377 -5.94 9.98 27.04
N PHE A 378 -5.16 10.99 27.45
CA PHE A 378 -4.16 10.87 28.52
C PHE A 378 -4.48 11.74 29.74
N ASP A 379 -4.12 11.23 30.93
CA ASP A 379 -4.09 12.02 32.15
C ASP A 379 -2.83 12.90 32.27
N ARG A 380 -2.70 13.64 33.38
CA ARG A 380 -1.55 14.53 33.61
C ARG A 380 -0.19 13.82 33.75
N HIS A 381 -0.21 12.51 33.99
CA HIS A 381 0.95 11.64 34.15
C HIS A 381 1.37 10.99 32.83
N GLY A 382 0.54 11.11 31.78
CA GLY A 382 0.77 10.48 30.48
C GLY A 382 0.27 9.04 30.42
N ASP A 383 -0.67 8.67 31.29
CA ASP A 383 -1.33 7.37 31.29
C ASP A 383 -2.70 7.46 30.59
N LEU A 384 -3.08 6.41 29.87
CA LEU A 384 -4.37 6.37 29.17
C LEU A 384 -5.53 6.38 30.16
N LYS A 385 -6.49 7.28 29.95
CA LYS A 385 -7.64 7.47 30.86
C LYS A 385 -8.58 6.25 30.89
N ARG A 386 -8.84 5.68 29.71
CA ARG A 386 -9.86 4.65 29.51
C ARG A 386 -9.30 3.22 29.60
N ILE A 387 -8.08 3.01 29.09
CA ILE A 387 -7.42 1.69 29.10
C ILE A 387 -6.30 1.70 30.15
N ARG A 388 -6.58 1.11 31.32
CA ARG A 388 -5.66 1.15 32.47
C ARG A 388 -4.71 -0.05 32.57
N ARG A 389 -4.98 -1.12 31.83
CA ARG A 389 -4.21 -2.37 31.86
C ARG A 389 -3.70 -2.69 30.46
N LEU A 390 -2.43 -2.36 30.21
CA LEU A 390 -1.73 -2.65 28.96
C LEU A 390 -0.98 -3.97 29.08
N LYS A 391 -1.05 -4.81 28.04
CA LYS A 391 -0.32 -6.07 27.92
C LYS A 391 0.93 -5.87 27.09
N TYR A 392 2.05 -5.62 27.77
CA TYR A 392 3.32 -5.38 27.08
C TYR A 392 3.87 -6.64 26.42
N LEU A 393 4.22 -6.54 25.15
CA LEU A 393 4.92 -7.57 24.39
C LEU A 393 5.84 -6.90 23.38
N SER A 394 7.16 -7.07 23.54
CA SER A 394 8.13 -6.48 22.63
C SER A 394 8.00 -7.07 21.22
N LEU A 395 8.38 -6.28 20.22
CA LEU A 395 8.23 -6.63 18.81
C LEU A 395 8.96 -7.93 18.43
N ASP A 396 10.19 -8.14 18.92
CA ASP A 396 10.95 -9.38 18.70
C ASP A 396 10.22 -10.60 19.27
N ARG A 397 9.68 -10.50 20.49
CA ARG A 397 8.93 -11.59 21.13
C ARG A 397 7.60 -11.84 20.43
N LEU A 398 6.94 -10.81 19.91
CA LEU A 398 5.75 -10.95 19.08
C LEU A 398 6.08 -11.74 17.80
N LEU A 399 7.16 -11.36 17.09
CA LEU A 399 7.60 -12.02 15.86
C LEU A 399 7.94 -13.51 16.08
N ILE A 400 8.64 -13.83 17.17
CA ILE A 400 8.99 -15.23 17.52
C ILE A 400 7.73 -16.01 17.93
N ASN A 401 6.98 -15.50 18.92
CA ASN A 401 5.94 -16.29 19.57
C ASN A 401 4.70 -16.46 18.69
N LYS A 402 4.27 -15.39 18.01
CA LYS A 402 3.05 -15.40 17.18
C LYS A 402 3.36 -15.80 15.75
N TYR A 403 4.35 -15.16 15.12
CA TYR A 403 4.63 -15.31 13.69
C TYR A 403 5.71 -16.35 13.37
N LYS A 404 6.30 -17.00 14.39
CA LYS A 404 7.27 -18.10 14.24
C LYS A 404 8.52 -17.72 13.44
N PHE A 405 8.95 -16.48 13.55
CA PHE A 405 10.24 -16.04 13.01
C PHE A 405 11.37 -16.76 13.74
N SER A 406 12.50 -16.97 13.06
CA SER A 406 13.73 -17.36 13.74
C SER A 406 14.15 -16.25 14.71
N GLU A 407 14.85 -16.61 15.80
CA GLU A 407 15.28 -15.62 16.79
C GLU A 407 16.16 -14.54 16.15
N THR A 408 17.07 -14.93 15.26
CA THR A 408 17.91 -14.00 14.50
C THR A 408 17.09 -13.06 13.62
N ASP A 409 16.19 -13.59 12.80
CA ASP A 409 15.38 -12.76 11.90
C ASP A 409 14.47 -11.80 12.68
N ALA A 410 13.89 -12.27 13.79
CA ALA A 410 13.04 -11.47 14.65
C ALA A 410 13.81 -10.32 15.29
N VAL A 411 15.00 -10.58 15.83
CA VAL A 411 15.85 -9.56 16.45
C VAL A 411 16.33 -8.54 15.42
N GLU A 412 16.82 -8.98 14.26
CA GLU A 412 17.31 -8.07 13.22
C GLU A 412 16.18 -7.21 12.63
N PHE A 413 15.02 -7.81 12.36
CA PHE A 413 13.88 -7.07 11.81
C PHE A 413 13.26 -6.12 12.85
N ALA A 414 13.15 -6.54 14.11
CA ALA A 414 12.69 -5.67 15.18
C ALA A 414 13.67 -4.51 15.42
N ALA A 415 14.99 -4.74 15.34
CA ALA A 415 16.00 -3.70 15.45
C ALA A 415 15.89 -2.65 14.34
N PHE A 416 15.54 -3.08 13.12
CA PHE A 416 15.26 -2.18 12.00
C PHE A 416 13.97 -1.36 12.19
N LEU A 417 12.88 -2.00 12.64
CA LEU A 417 11.57 -1.33 12.78
C LEU A 417 11.46 -0.42 14.01
N SER A 418 12.11 -0.76 15.13
CA SER A 418 11.91 -0.05 16.40
C SER A 418 12.22 1.45 16.34
N PRO A 419 13.33 1.91 15.72
CA PRO A 419 13.61 3.35 15.58
C PRO A 419 12.59 4.08 14.70
N LEU A 420 12.01 3.42 13.70
CA LEU A 420 10.96 3.98 12.84
C LEU A 420 9.63 4.19 13.58
N LEU A 421 9.43 3.47 14.68
CA LEU A 421 8.24 3.51 15.52
C LEU A 421 8.46 4.31 16.81
N ASP A 422 9.51 5.15 16.89
CA ASP A 422 9.68 6.03 18.06
C ASP A 422 8.51 7.02 18.17
N PHE A 423 8.00 7.20 19.39
CA PHE A 423 6.91 8.14 19.67
C PHE A 423 7.32 9.60 19.44
N ALA A 424 8.61 9.93 19.57
CA ALA A 424 9.13 11.24 19.25
C ALA A 424 9.45 11.32 17.74
N PRO A 425 8.69 12.09 16.94
CA PRO A 425 8.83 12.10 15.48
C PRO A 425 10.25 12.48 15.02
N GLU A 426 10.91 13.38 15.76
CA GLU A 426 12.27 13.86 15.51
C GLU A 426 13.36 12.80 15.72
N LYS A 427 13.05 11.70 16.40
CA LYS A 427 13.99 10.59 16.61
C LYS A 427 13.91 9.51 15.54
N ARG A 428 12.86 9.53 14.71
CA ARG A 428 12.72 8.54 13.64
C ARG A 428 13.77 8.79 12.57
N PRO A 429 14.44 7.74 12.08
CA PRO A 429 15.40 7.89 11.00
C PRO A 429 14.72 8.36 9.72
N THR A 430 15.43 9.17 8.96
CA THR A 430 15.05 9.54 7.58
C THR A 430 15.16 8.35 6.64
N ALA A 431 14.49 8.42 5.48
CA ALA A 431 14.60 7.38 4.46
C ALA A 431 16.05 7.16 4.00
N GLN A 432 16.86 8.23 3.86
CA GLN A 432 18.30 8.14 3.59
C GLN A 432 19.04 7.27 4.60
N GLN A 433 18.78 7.50 5.90
CA GLN A 433 19.45 6.78 6.97
C GLN A 433 19.05 5.30 6.96
N CYS A 434 17.77 5.00 6.73
CA CYS A 434 17.29 3.62 6.58
C CYS A 434 17.89 2.92 5.36
N LEU A 435 18.19 3.62 4.26
CA LEU A 435 18.87 3.04 3.10
C LEU A 435 20.31 2.61 3.40
N GLN A 436 20.92 3.11 4.48
CA GLN A 436 22.24 2.68 4.95
C GLN A 436 22.16 1.56 5.98
N ASP A 437 20.96 1.18 6.44
CA ASP A 437 20.78 0.20 7.49
C ASP A 437 21.30 -1.20 7.07
N PRO A 438 22.00 -1.93 7.97
CA PRO A 438 22.48 -3.28 7.70
C PRO A 438 21.39 -4.26 7.27
N TRP A 439 20.19 -4.15 7.85
CA TRP A 439 19.07 -5.01 7.50
C TRP A 439 18.63 -4.77 6.07
N ILE A 440 18.60 -3.52 5.58
CA ILE A 440 18.29 -3.20 4.18
C ILE A 440 19.40 -3.68 3.23
N ASN A 441 20.66 -3.61 3.64
CA ASN A 441 21.82 -3.91 2.82
C ASN A 441 22.41 -5.33 3.02
N PHE A 442 21.65 -6.25 3.62
CA PHE A 442 22.10 -7.59 4.05
C PHE A 442 22.97 -8.36 3.02
N ARG A 443 22.69 -8.25 1.71
CA ARG A 443 23.49 -8.91 0.65
C ARG A 443 24.89 -8.31 0.46
N ASN A 444 25.08 -7.02 0.71
CA ASN A 444 26.40 -6.37 0.60
C ASN A 444 27.34 -6.85 1.70
N LEU A 445 26.83 -7.16 2.90
CA LEU A 445 27.63 -7.65 4.01
C LEU A 445 28.12 -9.09 3.79
N THR A 446 27.27 -9.97 3.26
CA THR A 446 27.64 -11.37 2.96
C THR A 446 28.63 -11.47 1.80
N LEU A 447 28.46 -10.68 0.74
CA LEU A 447 29.41 -10.61 -0.38
C LEU A 447 30.74 -9.98 0.02
N ASN A 448 30.73 -8.92 0.85
CA ASN A 448 31.96 -8.30 1.34
C ASN A 448 32.69 -9.19 2.35
N LYS A 449 31.96 -9.94 3.18
CA LYS A 449 32.54 -10.92 4.11
C LYS A 449 33.15 -12.12 3.36
N ALA A 450 32.48 -12.63 2.33
CA ALA A 450 33.03 -13.65 1.44
C ALA A 450 34.26 -13.14 0.65
N LYS A 451 34.26 -11.87 0.21
CA LYS A 451 35.43 -11.24 -0.41
C LYS A 451 36.58 -11.03 0.58
N SER A 452 36.31 -10.63 1.82
CA SER A 452 37.36 -10.49 2.85
C SER A 452 37.95 -11.83 3.27
N GLU A 453 37.14 -12.88 3.41
CA GLU A 453 37.60 -14.24 3.71
C GLU A 453 38.44 -14.82 2.55
N SER A 454 38.04 -14.58 1.29
CA SER A 454 38.83 -14.98 0.11
C SER A 454 40.17 -14.23 -0.04
N SER A 455 40.31 -13.07 0.62
CA SER A 455 41.52 -12.24 0.58
C SER A 455 42.50 -12.59 1.70
N ILE A 456 42.02 -13.20 2.79
CA ILE A 456 42.84 -13.67 3.91
C ILE A 456 43.52 -15.02 3.58
N GLU A 457 42.93 -15.86 2.72
CA GLU A 457 43.55 -17.12 2.27
C GLU A 457 44.70 -16.96 1.26
N LYS A 458 44.96 -15.76 0.73
CA LYS A 458 46.05 -15.53 -0.24
C LYS A 458 47.36 -15.00 0.34
N VAL A 459 47.47 -14.85 1.66
CA VAL A 459 48.72 -14.44 2.32
C VAL A 459 49.29 -15.61 3.13
N GLY A 460 49.85 -16.59 2.43
CA GLY A 460 50.54 -17.69 3.06
C GLY A 460 50.93 -18.77 2.05
N VAL A 461 52.12 -18.64 1.47
CA VAL A 461 53.12 -19.68 1.17
C VAL A 461 54.13 -19.05 0.19
N GLY A 462 55.29 -18.67 0.72
CA GLY A 462 56.36 -18.03 -0.04
C GLY A 462 57.67 -17.93 0.74
N MET A 463 58.13 -19.04 1.33
CA MET A 463 59.51 -19.15 1.82
C MET A 463 60.16 -20.42 1.27
N GLY A 464 60.86 -20.26 0.14
CA GLY A 464 61.68 -21.29 -0.49
C GLY A 464 63.15 -21.14 -0.07
N LYS A 465 63.62 -22.13 0.69
CA LYS A 465 64.97 -22.73 0.72
C LYS A 465 66.20 -21.79 0.67
N LEU A 466 66.78 -21.53 1.85
CA LEU A 466 68.20 -21.21 2.02
C LEU A 466 69.02 -22.51 2.07
N GLN A 467 69.84 -22.75 1.05
CA GLN A 467 70.89 -23.78 1.08
C GLN A 467 72.13 -23.23 1.79
N ILE A 468 72.53 -23.91 2.87
CA ILE A 468 73.79 -23.69 3.58
C ILE A 468 74.90 -24.41 2.81
N LYS A 469 75.88 -23.66 2.29
CA LYS A 469 77.18 -24.19 1.85
C LYS A 469 78.18 -24.05 3.00
N VAL A 470 78.77 -25.16 3.40
CA VAL A 470 79.85 -25.25 4.40
C VAL A 470 81.18 -25.30 3.67
N GLY A 471 82.18 -24.54 4.13
CA GLY A 471 83.59 -24.90 3.98
C GLY A 471 84.54 -23.78 3.56
N LYS A 472 85.29 -23.29 4.56
CA LYS A 472 86.69 -22.81 4.57
C LYS A 472 87.30 -22.15 3.34
#